data_AF-A0A966UHC2-F1
#
_entry.id   AF-A0A966UHC2-F1
#
_cell.length_a   1.000
_cell.length_b   1.000
_cell.length_c   1.000
_cell.angle_alpha   90.00
_cell.angle_beta   90.00
_cell.angle_gamma   90.00
#
_symmetry.space_group_name_H-M   'P 1'
#
loop_
_entity.id
_entity.type
_entity.pdbx_description
1 polymer ?
#
loop_
_entity_poly.entity_id
_entity_poly.type
_entity_poly.pdbx_seq_one_letter_code
_entity_poly.pdbx_strand_id
1 'polypeptide(L)' 'MATLRFNYGTMGSGKSTLALQINHNLTSRGLAGLLLTKLDRDGGQVTSRLGVST' A
#
# COMPACT_ATOMS: atom_id res chain seq x y z
N MET A 1 7.01 -20.48 -4.41
CA MET A 1 6.72 -19.76 -5.67
C MET A 1 6.52 -18.29 -5.34
N ALA A 2 7.01 -17.39 -6.20
CA ALA A 2 6.73 -15.96 -6.08
C ALA A 2 5.49 -15.60 -6.92
N THR A 3 4.68 -14.65 -6.44
CA THR A 3 3.45 -14.20 -7.12
C THR A 3 3.46 -12.67 -7.22
N LEU A 4 3.09 -12.13 -8.38
CA LEU A 4 2.90 -10.70 -8.61
C LEU A 4 1.40 -10.39 -8.70
N ARG A 5 0.93 -9.44 -7.89
CA ARG A 5 -0.43 -8.90 -8.00
C ARG A 5 -0.38 -7.43 -8.38
N PHE A 6 -0.92 -7.11 -9.55
CA PHE A 6 -1.02 -5.74 -10.04
C PHE A 6 -2.44 -5.20 -9.84
N ASN A 7 -2.57 -4.07 -9.13
CA ASN A 7 -3.85 -3.40 -8.90
C ASN A 7 -3.78 -1.98 -9.49
N TYR A 8 -4.75 -1.61 -10.32
CA TYR A 8 -4.84 -0.30 -10.98
C TYR A 8 -6.29 0.21 -10.97
N GLY A 9 -6.48 1.48 -11.33
CA GLY A 9 -7.79 2.13 -11.28
C GLY A 9 -7.67 3.66 -11.18
N THR A 10 -8.80 4.35 -11.33
CA THR A 10 -8.88 5.82 -11.30
C THR A 10 -8.49 6.40 -9.94
N MET A 11 -8.21 7.70 -9.88
CA MET A 11 -7.90 8.37 -8.61
C MET A 11 -9.12 8.31 -7.68
N GLY A 12 -8.91 7.95 -6.41
CA GLY A 12 -10.01 7.72 -5.46
C GLY A 12 -10.53 6.27 -5.41
N SER A 13 -10.09 5.38 -6.31
CA SER A 13 -10.52 3.96 -6.32
C SER A 13 -9.94 3.08 -5.19
N GLY A 14 -9.31 3.66 -4.17
CA GLY A 14 -8.81 2.90 -3.01
C GLY A 14 -7.52 2.09 -3.19
N LYS A 15 -6.74 2.30 -4.25
CA LYS A 15 -5.48 1.54 -4.51
C LYS A 15 -4.49 1.56 -3.34
N SER A 16 -4.18 2.75 -2.81
CA SER A 16 -3.24 2.88 -1.69
C SER A 16 -3.80 2.26 -0.41
N THR A 17 -5.11 2.37 -0.18
CA THR A 17 -5.78 1.70 0.95
C THR A 17 -5.61 0.19 0.87
N LEU A 18 -5.78 -0.41 -0.31
CA LEU A 18 -5.56 -1.85 -0.50
C LEU A 18 -4.10 -2.24 -0.22
N ALA A 19 -3.13 -1.47 -0.72
CA ALA A 19 -1.72 -1.73 -0.48
C ALA A 19 -1.37 -1.68 1.02
N LEU A 20 -1.85 -0.66 1.73
CA LEU A 20 -1.67 -0.50 3.17
C LEU A 20 -2.35 -1.62 3.97
N GLN A 21 -3.55 -2.04 3.56
CA GLN A 21 -4.24 -3.18 4.18
C GLN A 21 -3.47 -4.49 4.01
N ILE A 22 -2.91 -4.74 2.81
CA ILE A 22 -2.05 -5.91 2.57
C ILE A 22 -0.82 -5.86 3.49
N ASN A 23 -0.14 -4.71 3.57
CA ASN A 23 1.02 -4.55 4.45
C ASN A 23 0.65 -4.82 5.91
N HIS A 24 -0.42 -4.19 6.42
CA HIS A 24 -0.91 -4.41 7.77
C HIS A 24 -1.23 -5.89 8.06
N ASN A 25 -1.87 -6.59 7.12
CA ASN A 25 -2.20 -8.01 7.26
C ASN A 25 -0.97 -8.93 7.26
N LEU A 26 0.09 -8.56 6.53
CA LEU A 26 1.35 -9.30 6.54
C LEU A 26 2.08 -9.06 7.87
N THR A 27 2.22 -7.80 8.28
CA THR A 27 2.86 -7.42 9.54
C THR A 27 2.15 -8.03 10.75
N SER A 28 0.81 -8.06 10.78
CA SER A 28 0.04 -8.67 11.87
C SER A 28 0.22 -10.19 11.98
N ARG A 29 0.71 -10.83 10.91
CA ARG A 29 1.11 -12.25 10.89
C ARG A 29 2.60 -12.46 11.13
N GLY A 30 3.35 -11.41 11.47
CA GLY A 30 4.80 -11.45 11.68
C GLY A 30 5.61 -11.52 10.37
N LEU A 31 4.99 -11.25 9.22
CA LEU A 31 5.67 -11.24 7.92
C LEU A 31 6.16 -9.82 7.62
N ALA A 32 7.47 -9.67 7.42
CA ALA A 32 8.06 -8.39 7.04
C ALA A 32 7.87 -8.12 5.54
N GLY A 33 7.39 -6.92 5.22
CA GLY A 33 7.24 -6.42 3.87
C GLY A 33 7.92 -5.06 3.71
N LEU A 34 8.21 -4.69 2.45
CA LEU A 34 8.68 -3.36 2.10
C LEU A 34 7.56 -2.58 1.42
N LEU A 35 7.26 -1.40 1.94
CA LEU A 35 6.31 -0.48 1.35
C LEU A 35 7.11 0.65 0.67
N LEU A 36 7.00 0.72 -0.66
CA LEU A 36 7.77 1.64 -1.48
C LEU A 36 6.83 2.53 -2.28
N THR A 37 7.25 3.78 -2.49
CA THR A 37 6.53 4.73 -3.35
C THR A 37 7.49 5.48 -4.26
N LYS A 38 6.98 6.00 -5.37
CA LYS A 38 7.75 6.80 -6.32
C LYS A 38 6.84 7.86 -6.94
N LEU A 39 7.38 9.08 -7.09
CA LEU A 39 6.62 10.24 -7.58
C LEU A 39 5.36 10.50 -6.73
N ASP A 40 5.48 10.27 -5.43
CA ASP A 40 4.38 10.46 -4.50
C ASP A 40 4.10 11.94 -4.23
N ARG A 41 2.86 12.22 -3.83
CA ARG A 41 2.40 13.57 -3.50
C ARG A 41 2.65 13.94 -2.04
N ASP A 42 2.74 12.95 -1.14
CA ASP A 42 2.79 13.14 0.32
C ASP A 42 4.18 12.83 0.91
N GLY A 43 5.24 13.24 0.21
CA GLY A 43 6.57 13.29 0.83
C GLY A 43 7.27 11.94 0.99
N GLY A 44 6.93 10.94 0.18
CA GLY A 44 7.71 9.70 0.07
C GLY A 44 7.22 8.56 0.97
N GLN A 45 6.00 8.67 1.51
CA GLN A 45 5.32 7.62 2.27
C GLN A 45 4.08 7.16 1.52
N VAL A 46 3.72 5.88 1.60
CA VAL A 46 2.44 5.43 1.00
C VAL A 46 1.31 5.85 1.93
N THR A 47 0.49 6.81 1.49
CA THR A 47 -0.69 7.29 2.23
C THR A 47 -1.98 6.95 1.47
N SER A 48 -3.11 6.95 2.18
CA SER A 48 -4.44 6.87 1.56
C SER A 48 -5.30 8.09 1.89
N ARG A 49 -6.27 8.39 1.03
CA ARG A 49 -7.25 9.48 1.26
C ARG A 49 -8.17 9.26 2.46
N LEU A 50 -8.18 8.05 3.04
CA LEU A 50 -8.89 7.76 4.29
C LEU A 50 -8.05 8.11 5.54
N GLY A 51 -6.88 8.71 5.37
CA GLY A 51 -5.98 9.07 6.48
C GLY A 51 -5.18 7.90 7.03
N VAL A 52 -5.17 6.75 6.33
CA VAL A 52 -4.33 5.60 6.72
C VAL A 52 -2.93 5.79 6.17
N SER A 53 -1.95 5.67 7.06
CA SER A 53 -0.51 5.54 6.80
C SER A 53 0.05 4.52 7.80
N THR A 54 1.03 3.73 7.39
CA THR A 54 1.78 2.81 8.28
C THR A 54 3.11 3.39 8.68
#